data_AF-A0A9E5DAM2-F1
#
_entry.id   AF-A0A9E5DAM2-F1
#
_cell.length_a   1.000
_cell.length_b   1.000
_cell.length_c   1.000
_cell.angle_alpha   90.00
_cell.angle_beta   90.00
_cell.angle_gamma   90.00
#
_symmetry.space_group_name_H-M   'P 1'
#
loop_
_entity.id
_entity.type
_entity.pdbx_description
1 polymer ?
#
loop_
_entity_poly.entity_id
_entity_poly.type
_entity_poly.pdbx_seq_one_letter_code
_entity_poly.pdbx_strand_id
1 'polypeptide(L)'
;MGEIKEVMMAYLQNKSFMDSGTKLNDDDSLTMKGIIDSIGLIELIDFISEKYSIEIPEDLLTPENFDSINGIVNIIQKLTK
;
A
#
# COMPACT_ATOMS: atom_id res chain seq x y z
N MET A 1 5.02 6.44 11.09
CA MET A 1 4.97 6.80 9.66
C MET A 1 6.00 6.05 8.80
N GLY A 2 7.21 5.70 9.28
CA GLY A 2 8.21 4.97 8.48
C GLY A 2 7.95 3.47 8.27
N GLU A 3 7.57 2.74 9.32
CA GLU A 3 7.49 1.26 9.28
C GLU A 3 6.49 0.71 8.27
N ILE A 4 5.27 1.26 8.20
CA ILE A 4 4.24 0.76 7.28
C ILE A 4 4.69 0.97 5.82
N LYS A 5 5.28 2.14 5.53
CA LYS A 5 5.84 2.45 4.21
C LYS A 5 6.97 1.49 3.83
N GLU A 6 7.89 1.21 4.76
CA GLU A 6 8.99 0.26 4.53
C GLU A 6 8.46 -1.15 4.27
N VAL A 7 7.45 -1.60 5.03
CA VAL A 7 6.81 -2.91 4.82
C VAL A 7 6.16 -2.99 3.45
N MET A 8 5.47 -1.93 3.00
CA MET A 8 4.85 -1.88 1.67
C MET A 8 5.90 -1.88 0.56
N MET A 9 6.94 -1.06 0.67
CA MET A 9 8.04 -1.02 -0.30
C MET A 9 8.74 -2.38 -0.40
N ALA A 10 8.99 -3.03 0.75
CA ALA A 10 9.56 -4.36 0.80
C ALA A 10 8.64 -5.41 0.15
N TYR A 11 7.32 -5.32 0.37
CA TYR A 11 6.34 -6.21 -0.26
C TYR A 11 6.33 -6.06 -1.79
N LEU A 12 6.32 -4.81 -2.28
CA LEU A 12 6.38 -4.50 -3.71
C LEU A 12 7.68 -5.01 -4.35
N GLN A 13 8.81 -4.84 -3.68
CA GLN A 13 10.09 -5.38 -4.14
C GLN A 13 10.10 -6.91 -4.11
N ASN A 14 9.53 -7.53 -3.07
CA ASN A 14 9.49 -8.99 -2.91
C ASN A 14 8.65 -9.67 -3.99
N LYS A 15 7.51 -9.09 -4.36
CA LYS A 15 6.67 -9.55 -5.48
C LYS A 15 7.25 -9.18 -6.86
N SER A 16 8.43 -8.56 -6.92
CA SER A 16 9.07 -8.10 -8.16
C SER A 16 8.23 -7.09 -8.97
N PHE A 17 7.30 -6.42 -8.30
CA PHE A 17 6.47 -5.33 -8.84
C PHE A 17 7.28 -4.04 -9.03
N MET A 18 8.36 -3.89 -8.28
CA MET A 18 9.20 -2.70 -8.31
C MET A 18 10.68 -3.09 -8.35
N ASP A 19 11.42 -2.55 -9.32
CA ASP A 19 12.87 -2.67 -9.36
C ASP A 19 13.51 -1.75 -8.31
N SER A 20 14.72 -2.10 -7.84
CA SER A 20 15.47 -1.31 -6.87
C SER A 20 15.76 0.13 -7.33
N GLY A 21 15.70 0.40 -8.65
CA GLY A 21 15.87 1.73 -9.23
C GLY A 21 14.58 2.55 -9.42
N THR A 22 13.40 1.99 -9.16
CA THR A 22 12.13 2.69 -9.41
C THR A 22 11.92 3.81 -8.40
N LYS A 23 11.85 5.06 -8.89
CA LYS A 23 11.46 6.21 -8.08
C LYS A 23 9.95 6.26 -7.93
N LEU A 24 9.47 5.83 -6.78
CA LEU A 24 8.08 5.97 -6.35
C LEU A 24 8.02 7.04 -5.24
N ASN A 25 7.30 8.13 -5.48
CA ASN A 25 6.97 9.06 -4.40
C ASN A 25 5.77 8.52 -3.60
N ASP A 26 5.60 9.01 -2.38
CA ASP A 26 4.49 8.61 -1.53
C ASP A 26 3.11 9.02 -2.07
N ASP A 27 3.05 10.09 -2.86
CA ASP A 27 1.85 10.60 -3.55
C ASP A 27 1.68 10.05 -4.98
N ASP A 28 2.60 9.19 -5.44
CA ASP A 28 2.48 8.59 -6.76
C ASP A 28 1.46 7.43 -6.76
N SER A 29 0.61 7.43 -7.78
CA SER A 29 -0.29 6.33 -8.13
C SER A 29 0.46 5.06 -8.49
N LEU A 30 0.35 4.04 -7.64
CA LEU A 30 0.91 2.70 -7.78
C LEU A 30 0.33 1.98 -8.99
N THR A 31 -0.98 2.07 -9.22
CA THR A 31 -1.63 1.40 -10.36
C THR A 31 -1.35 2.13 -11.67
N MET A 32 -1.38 3.46 -11.65
CA MET A 32 -1.11 4.28 -12.83
C MET A 32 0.36 4.18 -13.30
N LYS A 33 1.30 4.03 -12.36
CA LYS A 33 2.71 3.73 -12.68
C LYS A 33 2.94 2.29 -13.13
N GLY A 34 1.93 1.42 -13.05
CA GLY A 34 2.07 0.01 -13.36
C GLY A 34 2.98 -0.74 -12.38
N ILE A 35 3.09 -0.24 -11.14
CA ILE A 35 3.82 -0.93 -10.07
C ILE A 35 2.98 -2.09 -9.57
N ILE A 36 1.70 -1.83 -9.27
CA ILE A 36 0.79 -2.83 -8.74
C ILE A 36 -0.49 -2.86 -9.57
N ASP A 37 -1.04 -4.06 -9.79
CA ASP A 37 -2.38 -4.20 -10.35
C ASP A 37 -3.45 -4.03 -9.27
N SER A 38 -4.70 -3.82 -9.69
CA SER A 38 -5.85 -3.72 -8.79
C SER A 38 -6.01 -4.93 -7.86
N ILE A 39 -5.56 -6.12 -8.29
CA ILE A 39 -5.55 -7.34 -7.47
C ILE A 39 -4.42 -7.31 -6.44
N GLY A 40 -3.22 -6.87 -6.83
CA GLY A 40 -2.08 -6.83 -5.92
C GLY A 40 -2.30 -5.83 -4.78
N LEU A 41 -3.07 -4.76 -5.03
CA LEU A 41 -3.45 -3.79 -4.02
C LEU A 41 -4.33 -4.43 -2.93
N ILE A 42 -5.30 -5.28 -3.32
CA ILE A 42 -6.10 -6.07 -2.37
C ILE A 42 -5.20 -7.03 -1.55
N GLU A 43 -4.26 -7.74 -2.20
CA GLU A 43 -3.32 -8.61 -1.47
C GLU A 43 -2.46 -7.85 -0.46
N LEU A 44 -2.02 -6.63 -0.81
CA LEU A 44 -1.22 -5.78 0.07
C LEU A 44 -2.03 -5.30 1.28
N ILE A 45 -3.29 -4.93 1.05
CA ILE A 45 -4.23 -4.56 2.11
C ILE A 45 -4.41 -5.73 3.06
N ASP A 46 -4.75 -6.90 2.53
CA ASP A 46 -5.00 -8.12 3.30
C ASP A 46 -3.78 -8.49 4.16
N PHE A 47 -2.59 -8.45 3.56
CA PHE A 47 -1.33 -8.67 4.26
C PHE A 47 -1.10 -7.73 5.44
N ILE A 48 -1.39 -6.43 5.27
CA ILE A 48 -1.24 -5.45 6.34
C ILE A 48 -2.34 -5.60 7.38
N SER A 49 -3.58 -5.81 6.94
CA SER A 49 -4.75 -6.07 7.77
C SER A 49 -4.45 -7.23 8.73
N GLU A 50 -3.94 -8.34 8.21
CA GLU A 50 -3.54 -9.52 8.98
C GLU A 50 -2.33 -9.21 9.89
N LYS A 51 -1.28 -8.56 9.34
CA LYS A 51 -0.05 -8.25 10.07
C LYS A 51 -0.26 -7.33 11.28
N TYR A 52 -1.16 -6.36 11.16
CA TYR A 52 -1.48 -5.41 12.23
C TYR A 52 -2.77 -5.78 12.98
N SER A 53 -3.45 -6.88 12.61
CA SER A 53 -4.76 -7.27 13.14
C SER A 53 -5.76 -6.10 13.15
N ILE A 54 -5.78 -5.35 12.06
CA ILE A 54 -6.76 -4.27 11.81
C ILE A 54 -7.74 -4.74 10.75
N GLU A 55 -8.93 -4.17 10.72
CA GLU A 55 -9.91 -4.38 9.66
C GLU A 55 -10.04 -3.08 8.86
N ILE A 56 -9.71 -3.13 7.58
CA ILE A 56 -9.82 -1.96 6.69
C ILE A 56 -11.19 -2.02 6.01
N PRO A 57 -12.11 -1.08 6.29
CA PRO A 57 -13.44 -1.10 5.69
C PRO A 57 -13.34 -0.83 4.18
N GLU A 58 -14.15 -1.54 3.41
CA GLU A 58 -14.25 -1.43 1.94
C GLU A 58 -14.56 -0.01 1.45
N ASP A 59 -15.31 0.77 2.25
CA ASP A 59 -15.64 2.17 1.96
C ASP A 59 -14.38 3.07 1.89
N LEU A 60 -13.31 2.66 2.58
CA LEU A 60 -12.02 3.34 2.56
C LEU A 60 -11.12 2.83 1.43
N LEU A 61 -11.40 1.65 0.85
CA LEU A 61 -10.66 1.01 -0.25
C LEU A 61 -10.95 1.65 -1.62
N THR A 62 -10.92 2.98 -1.67
CA THR A 62 -11.09 3.72 -2.91
C THR A 62 -9.75 3.91 -3.60
N PRO A 63 -9.69 3.96 -4.94
CA PRO A 63 -8.46 4.28 -5.65
C PRO A 63 -7.86 5.61 -5.17
N GLU A 64 -8.64 6.63 -4.84
CA GLU A 64 -8.07 7.87 -4.30
C GLU A 64 -7.30 7.70 -2.97
N ASN A 65 -7.76 6.80 -2.09
CA ASN A 65 -7.10 6.53 -0.80
C ASN A 65 -6.05 5.40 -0.88
N PHE A 66 -6.19 4.47 -1.81
CA PHE A 66 -5.35 3.27 -1.90
C PHE A 66 -4.42 3.24 -3.10
N ASP A 67 -4.58 4.12 -4.08
CA ASP A 67 -3.68 4.15 -5.23
C ASP A 67 -2.31 4.74 -4.87
N SER A 68 -2.20 5.50 -3.78
CA SER A 68 -0.93 6.08 -3.30
C SER A 68 -0.45 5.46 -1.99
N ILE A 69 0.87 5.28 -1.85
CA ILE A 69 1.49 4.78 -0.59
C ILE A 69 1.06 5.64 0.61
N ASN A 70 1.05 6.97 0.46
CA ASN A 70 0.69 7.88 1.54
C ASN A 70 -0.75 7.68 2.01
N GLY A 71 -1.67 7.47 1.07
CA GLY A 71 -3.08 7.23 1.36
C GLY A 71 -3.26 5.95 2.17
N ILE A 72 -2.65 4.86 1.72
CA ILE A 72 -2.68 3.58 2.42
C ILE A 72 -2.08 3.70 3.82
N VAL A 73 -0.88 4.28 3.93
CA VAL A 73 -0.19 4.49 5.22
C VAL A 73 -1.05 5.30 6.17
N ASN A 74 -1.72 6.35 5.68
CA ASN A 74 -2.60 7.20 6.48
C ASN A 74 -3.84 6.44 6.98
N ILE A 75 -4.45 5.61 6.13
CA ILE A 75 -5.61 4.78 6.50
C ILE A 75 -5.22 3.79 7.60
N ILE A 76 -4.12 3.08 7.39
CA ILE A 76 -3.59 2.11 8.36
C ILE A 76 -3.26 2.84 9.66
N GLN A 77 -2.51 3.96 9.60
CA GLN A 77 -2.17 4.76 10.78
C GLN A 77 -3.41 5.24 11.56
N LYS A 78 -4.52 5.53 10.89
CA LYS A 78 -5.78 5.90 11.56
C LYS A 78 -6.43 4.71 12.28
N LEU A 79 -6.28 3.50 11.74
CA LEU A 79 -6.85 2.27 12.30
C LEU A 79 -6.00 1.66 13.41
N THR A 80 -4.66 1.84 13.39
CA THR A 80 -3.75 1.30 14.41
C THR A 80 -3.59 2.21 15.65
N LYS A 81 -4.25 3.37 15.69
CA LYS A 81 -4.05 4.40 16.71
C LYS A 81 -5.11 4.33 17.79
#